data_AF-A0A1R2C910-F1
#
_entry.id   AF-A0A1R2C910-F1
#
_cell.length_a   1.000
_cell.length_b   1.000
_cell.length_c   1.000
_cell.angle_alpha   90.00
_cell.angle_beta   90.00
_cell.angle_gamma   90.00
#
_symmetry.space_group_name_H-M   'P 1'
#
loop_
_entity.id
_entity.type
_entity.pdbx_description
1 polymer ?
#
loop_
_entity_poly.entity_id
_entity_poly.type
_entity_poly.pdbx_seq_one_letter_code
_entity_poly.pdbx_strand_id
1 'polypeptide(L)'
;MASTINPFIQNNKNPSQEIIDALVSQKQTISKLNQEITDSKFQMWENQAQKEWLQQLNSKISISPNPNDNFFTDLKSKYDIYKGTNLGKLIFDLIKAYEKFNIQSSSLDLLNIEKEELLQDYQKITNSLSQETNLRKKVKILQESLETKEKTINGLENKLKILRQQYQDIKNTLDNCDAKKYIESRDKIVYETYECIENRKCLMIEIDKIGQDIELEKNVNKITPETTNKLLKIKMKDIENSTAEIMKVIRDKEKIMTKLKMDAKKNATHKKKNSDTDLVKSCRSLTNLQSPNSSNGKSLIFSPSNAMKTPENIVIVDSQTPDRDKAVKLFTKGFNYKNSEKIQKTLNHFGTDNQSFATKLVRLNRDGFKLS
;
A
#
# COMPACT_ATOMS: atom_id res chain seq x y z
N MET A 1 54.63 47.11 -8.70
CA MET A 1 53.44 46.24 -8.74
C MET A 1 53.47 45.36 -7.50
N ALA A 2 52.69 45.68 -6.48
CA ALA A 2 52.59 44.90 -5.26
C ALA A 2 51.17 44.33 -5.18
N SER A 3 51.08 43.00 -5.22
CA SER A 3 49.84 42.24 -5.16
C SER A 3 49.34 42.18 -3.72
N THR A 4 48.10 42.59 -3.55
CA THR A 4 47.30 42.55 -2.32
C THR A 4 46.83 41.11 -2.08
N ILE A 5 47.22 40.50 -0.97
CA ILE A 5 46.59 39.29 -0.43
C ILE A 5 46.08 39.65 0.96
N ASN A 6 44.77 39.85 1.08
CA ASN A 6 44.08 39.94 2.36
C ASN A 6 44.07 38.55 3.01
N PRO A 7 44.51 38.40 4.27
CA PRO A 7 44.29 37.17 5.01
C PRO A 7 42.84 37.14 5.50
N PHE A 8 42.20 35.99 5.29
CA PHE A 8 40.89 35.64 5.85
C PHE A 8 40.90 35.82 7.38
N ILE A 9 40.00 36.67 7.87
CA ILE A 9 39.68 36.78 9.30
C ILE A 9 38.98 35.48 9.71
N GLN A 10 39.68 34.63 10.47
CA GLN A 10 39.06 33.53 11.20
C GLN A 10 38.18 34.12 12.31
N ASN A 11 36.87 34.10 12.10
CA ASN A 11 35.89 34.37 13.15
C ASN A 11 35.94 33.22 14.17
N ASN A 12 36.70 33.40 15.25
CA ASN A 12 36.55 32.62 16.48
C ASN A 12 35.21 32.98 17.13
N LYS A 13 34.14 32.28 16.74
CA LYS A 13 32.89 32.30 17.51
C LYS A 13 33.08 31.42 18.73
N ASN A 14 33.29 32.04 19.89
CA ASN A 14 33.12 31.36 21.17
C ASN A 14 31.74 30.69 21.20
N PRO A 15 31.63 29.42 21.64
CA PRO A 15 30.33 28.78 21.82
C PRO A 15 29.49 29.62 22.79
N SER A 16 28.19 29.75 22.52
CA SER A 16 27.29 30.51 23.39
C SER A 16 27.33 29.94 24.80
N GLN A 17 27.26 30.82 25.81
CA GLN A 17 27.31 30.44 27.23
C GLN A 17 26.29 29.33 27.56
N GLU A 18 25.12 29.36 26.91
CA GLU A 18 24.09 28.32 27.00
C GLU A 18 24.57 26.91 26.59
N ILE A 19 25.43 26.81 25.56
CA ILE A 19 25.99 25.52 25.12
C ILE A 19 27.01 25.01 26.16
N ILE A 20 27.78 25.90 26.75
CA ILE A 20 28.75 25.56 27.80
C ILE A 20 28.01 25.05 29.05
N ASP A 21 26.98 25.77 29.48
CA ASP A 21 26.18 25.40 30.65
C ASP A 21 25.43 24.08 30.42
N ALA A 22 24.90 23.86 29.21
CA ALA A 22 24.28 22.59 28.82
C ALA A 22 25.27 21.41 28.85
N LEU A 23 26.50 21.61 28.36
CA LEU A 23 27.56 20.59 28.39
C LEU A 23 28.02 20.28 29.83
N VAL A 24 28.10 21.30 30.69
CA VAL A 24 28.43 21.11 32.11
C VAL A 24 27.33 20.32 32.82
N SER A 25 26.07 20.66 32.58
CA SER A 25 24.91 19.93 33.12
C SER A 25 24.86 18.48 32.63
N GLN A 26 25.14 18.25 31.34
CA GLN A 26 25.21 16.92 30.76
C GLN A 26 26.34 16.09 31.39
N LYS A 27 27.53 16.69 31.58
CA LYS A 27 28.67 16.03 32.24
C LYS A 27 28.36 15.64 33.68
N GLN A 28 27.71 16.52 34.45
CA GLN A 28 27.27 16.21 35.82
C GLN A 28 26.25 15.08 35.84
N THR A 29 25.28 15.08 34.91
CA THR A 29 24.27 14.03 34.79
C THR A 29 24.91 12.67 34.46
N ILE A 30 25.87 12.65 33.53
CA ILE A 30 26.64 11.44 33.18
C ILE A 30 27.46 10.96 34.38
N SER A 31 28.10 11.87 35.12
CA SER A 31 28.86 11.51 36.33
C SER A 31 27.97 10.87 37.39
N LYS A 32 26.77 11.42 37.61
CA LYS A 32 25.79 10.88 38.55
C LYS A 32 25.30 9.50 38.13
N LEU A 33 24.98 9.33 36.85
CA LEU A 33 24.59 8.03 36.30
C LEU A 33 25.70 6.97 36.45
N ASN A 34 26.96 7.35 36.22
CA ASN A 34 28.09 6.45 36.43
C ASN A 34 28.25 6.04 37.89
N GLN A 35 28.02 6.96 38.83
CA GLN A 35 28.02 6.65 40.25
C GLN A 35 26.91 5.63 40.58
N GLU A 36 25.68 5.88 40.14
CA GLU A 36 24.52 4.99 40.36
C GLU A 36 24.72 3.59 39.76
N ILE A 37 25.34 3.51 38.58
CA ILE A 37 25.72 2.23 37.94
C ILE A 37 26.76 1.49 38.79
N THR A 38 27.74 2.21 39.35
CA THR A 38 28.81 1.62 40.16
C THR A 38 28.26 1.11 41.48
N ASP A 39 27.40 1.87 42.13
CA ASP A 39 26.72 1.49 43.37
C ASP A 39 25.83 0.27 43.16
N SER A 40 25.09 0.23 42.03
CA SER A 40 24.27 -0.94 41.67
C SER A 40 25.12 -2.20 41.43
N LYS A 41 26.28 -2.06 40.77
CA LYS A 41 27.21 -3.18 40.59
C LYS A 41 27.77 -3.69 41.91
N PHE A 42 28.09 -2.78 42.83
CA PHE A 42 28.57 -3.14 44.17
C PHE A 42 27.51 -3.94 44.94
N GLN A 43 26.25 -3.46 44.96
CA GLN A 43 25.15 -4.20 45.58
C GLN A 43 24.92 -5.58 44.96
N MET A 44 25.04 -5.72 43.63
CA MET A 44 24.94 -7.02 42.97
C MET A 44 26.04 -7.99 43.41
N TRP A 45 27.28 -7.50 43.56
CA TRP A 45 28.41 -8.30 44.03
C TRP A 45 28.23 -8.72 45.49
N GLU A 46 27.76 -7.82 46.33
CA GLU A 46 27.47 -8.12 47.74
C GLU A 46 26.38 -9.19 47.88
N ASN A 47 25.29 -9.07 47.10
CA ASN A 47 24.23 -10.07 47.06
C ASN A 47 24.74 -11.44 46.55
N GLN A 48 25.64 -11.45 45.56
CA GLN A 48 26.24 -12.68 45.05
C GLN A 48 27.12 -13.35 46.12
N ALA A 49 27.97 -12.57 46.81
CA ALA A 49 28.82 -13.07 47.89
C ALA A 49 27.99 -13.61 49.06
N GLN A 50 26.90 -12.94 49.44
CA GLN A 50 25.97 -13.42 50.47
C GLN A 50 25.29 -14.73 50.05
N LYS A 51 24.88 -14.86 48.79
CA LYS A 51 24.29 -16.08 48.24
C LYS A 51 25.27 -17.25 48.28
N GLU A 52 26.51 -17.02 47.86
CA GLU A 52 27.58 -18.04 47.89
C GLU A 52 27.91 -18.45 49.33
N TRP A 53 27.97 -17.50 50.26
CA TRP A 53 28.17 -17.77 51.69
C TRP A 53 27.04 -18.62 52.29
N LEU A 54 25.77 -18.29 51.98
CA LEU A 54 24.61 -19.10 52.39
C LEU A 54 24.65 -20.51 51.79
N GLN A 55 25.08 -20.65 50.53
CA GLN A 55 25.24 -21.94 49.88
C GLN A 55 26.32 -22.80 50.57
N GLN A 56 27.45 -22.19 50.94
CA GLN A 56 28.51 -22.88 51.68
C GLN A 56 28.04 -23.31 53.08
N LEU A 57 27.28 -22.47 53.79
CA LEU A 57 26.69 -22.82 55.08
C LEU A 57 25.71 -23.97 54.96
N ASN A 58 24.78 -23.92 54.00
CA ASN A 58 23.80 -24.98 53.78
C ASN A 58 24.47 -26.29 53.34
N SER A 59 25.57 -26.23 52.56
CA SER A 59 26.33 -27.43 52.18
C SER A 59 27.08 -28.08 53.34
N LYS A 60 27.39 -27.32 54.40
CA LYS A 60 28.01 -27.84 55.63
C LYS A 60 26.98 -28.32 56.65
N ILE A 61 25.73 -27.85 56.56
CA ILE A 61 24.58 -28.30 57.34
C ILE A 61 23.87 -29.41 56.54
N SER A 62 24.60 -30.44 56.12
CA SER A 62 23.99 -31.72 55.73
C SER A 62 24.25 -32.73 56.85
N ILE A 63 23.66 -32.50 58.02
CA ILE A 63 23.48 -33.58 58.99
C ILE A 63 22.23 -34.34 58.54
N SER A 64 22.30 -34.98 57.38
CA SER A 64 21.35 -36.05 57.08
C SER A 64 21.73 -37.21 58.00
N PRO A 65 20.82 -37.73 58.83
CA PRO A 65 21.11 -38.93 59.60
C PRO A 65 21.50 -40.01 58.60
N ASN A 66 22.71 -40.55 58.75
CA ASN A 66 23.25 -41.55 57.85
C ASN A 66 22.30 -42.75 57.88
N PRO A 67 21.80 -43.29 56.76
CA PRO A 67 20.82 -44.38 56.77
C PRO A 67 21.35 -45.69 57.42
N ASN A 68 22.66 -45.78 57.69
CA ASN A 68 23.33 -46.86 58.43
C ASN A 68 23.64 -46.50 59.90
N ASP A 69 23.02 -45.46 60.46
CA ASP A 69 23.30 -45.03 61.82
C ASP A 69 22.67 -46.00 62.83
N ASN A 70 23.42 -47.08 63.12
CA ASN A 70 23.08 -48.08 64.12
C ASN A 70 22.99 -47.51 65.54
N PHE A 71 23.30 -46.23 65.74
CA PHE A 71 23.20 -45.53 67.02
C PHE A 71 21.83 -45.76 67.68
N PHE A 72 20.72 -45.72 66.94
CA PHE A 72 19.38 -45.86 67.55
C PHE A 72 19.05 -47.28 67.99
N THR A 73 19.42 -48.27 67.19
CA THR A 73 19.35 -49.69 67.53
C THR A 73 20.24 -50.02 68.72
N ASP A 74 21.42 -49.42 68.78
CA ASP A 74 22.39 -49.60 69.88
C ASP A 74 21.95 -48.87 71.16
N LEU A 75 21.28 -47.72 71.02
CA LEU A 75 20.71 -46.97 72.13
C LEU A 75 19.48 -47.68 72.72
N LYS A 76 18.63 -48.28 71.87
CA LYS A 76 17.50 -49.13 72.29
C LYS A 76 17.98 -50.42 72.96
N SER A 77 18.99 -51.09 72.40
CA SER A 77 19.55 -52.30 73.03
C SER A 77 20.18 -52.00 74.39
N LYS A 78 20.90 -50.86 74.53
CA LYS A 78 21.43 -50.40 75.82
C LYS A 78 20.34 -50.01 76.80
N TYR A 79 19.25 -49.39 76.36
CA TYR A 79 18.11 -49.11 77.23
C TYR A 79 17.54 -50.39 77.85
N ASP A 80 17.38 -51.46 77.07
CA ASP A 80 16.86 -52.74 77.55
C ASP A 80 17.74 -53.36 78.65
N ILE A 81 19.07 -53.16 78.57
CA ILE A 81 20.03 -53.62 79.58
C ILE A 81 19.94 -52.80 80.88
N TYR A 82 19.75 -51.47 80.78
CA TYR A 82 19.76 -50.56 81.94
C TYR A 82 18.37 -50.18 82.47
N LYS A 83 17.34 -50.91 82.05
CA LYS A 83 15.95 -50.64 82.39
C LYS A 83 15.71 -50.64 83.90
N GLY A 84 15.08 -49.58 84.41
CA GLY A 84 14.80 -49.40 85.85
C GLY A 84 15.88 -48.66 86.64
N THR A 85 17.03 -48.33 86.03
CA THR A 85 18.07 -47.50 86.66
C THR A 85 17.93 -46.02 86.29
N ASN A 86 18.61 -45.14 87.03
CA ASN A 86 18.71 -43.72 86.67
C ASN A 86 19.36 -43.52 85.29
N LEU A 87 20.31 -44.38 84.90
CA LEU A 87 20.94 -44.36 83.59
C LEU A 87 19.93 -44.78 82.49
N GLY A 88 19.09 -45.79 82.76
CA GLY A 88 18.00 -46.18 81.87
C GLY A 88 16.99 -45.06 81.61
N LYS A 89 16.67 -44.24 82.63
CA LYS A 89 15.84 -43.03 82.44
C LYS A 89 16.48 -42.02 81.50
N LEU A 90 17.77 -41.71 81.70
CA LEU A 90 18.54 -40.81 80.82
C LEU A 90 18.57 -41.30 79.36
N ILE A 91 18.80 -42.60 79.15
CA ILE A 91 18.79 -43.20 77.81
C ILE A 91 17.41 -43.11 77.17
N PHE A 92 16.33 -43.36 77.92
CA PHE A 92 14.96 -43.22 77.43
C PHE A 92 14.59 -41.78 77.04
N ASP A 93 14.97 -40.81 77.86
CA ASP A 93 14.74 -39.39 77.57
C ASP A 93 15.52 -38.94 76.32
N LEU A 94 16.75 -39.46 76.12
CA LEU A 94 17.55 -39.23 74.93
C LEU A 94 16.89 -39.81 73.66
N ILE A 95 16.35 -41.04 73.74
CA ILE A 95 15.57 -41.67 72.66
C ILE A 95 14.37 -40.78 72.29
N LYS A 96 13.58 -40.34 73.28
CA LYS A 96 12.43 -39.45 73.05
C LYS A 96 12.82 -38.11 72.43
N ALA A 97 13.90 -37.50 72.93
CA ALA A 97 14.38 -36.22 72.41
C ALA A 97 14.79 -36.34 70.94
N TYR A 98 15.45 -37.44 70.57
CA TYR A 98 15.85 -37.68 69.19
C TYR A 98 14.66 -38.03 68.28
N GLU A 99 13.71 -38.85 68.72
CA GLU A 99 12.48 -39.11 67.94
C GLU A 99 11.74 -37.79 67.65
N LYS A 100 11.67 -36.90 68.65
CA LYS A 100 11.09 -35.55 68.48
C LYS A 100 11.91 -34.69 67.52
N PHE A 101 13.24 -34.72 67.61
CA PHE A 101 14.13 -34.01 66.69
C PHE A 101 13.96 -34.51 65.25
N ASN A 102 13.85 -35.82 65.03
CA ASN A 102 13.71 -36.40 63.69
C ASN A 102 12.38 -36.00 63.04
N ILE A 103 11.28 -36.01 63.82
CA ILE A 103 9.99 -35.49 63.38
C ILE A 103 10.10 -34.01 63.02
N GLN A 104 10.76 -33.21 63.86
CA GLN A 104 10.96 -31.78 63.60
C GLN A 104 11.84 -31.51 62.37
N SER A 105 12.87 -32.33 62.14
CA SER A 105 13.75 -32.24 60.97
C SER A 105 12.97 -32.53 59.69
N SER A 106 12.15 -33.59 59.68
CA SER A 106 11.31 -33.90 58.51
C SER A 106 10.30 -32.79 58.19
N SER A 107 9.71 -32.15 59.22
CA SER A 107 8.85 -31.00 59.03
C SER A 107 9.61 -29.77 58.50
N LEU A 108 10.87 -29.59 58.90
CA LEU A 108 11.72 -28.50 58.42
C LEU A 108 12.08 -28.65 56.94
N ASP A 109 12.36 -29.88 56.50
CA ASP A 109 12.63 -30.19 55.09
C ASP A 109 11.41 -29.86 54.21
N LEU A 110 10.21 -30.22 54.68
CA LEU A 110 8.95 -29.94 53.99
C LEU A 110 8.69 -28.42 53.88
N LEU A 111 8.97 -27.69 54.96
CA LEU A 111 8.82 -26.23 55.02
C LEU A 111 9.84 -25.51 54.12
N ASN A 112 11.04 -26.06 53.96
CA ASN A 112 12.04 -25.56 53.01
C ASN A 112 11.60 -25.79 51.55
N ILE A 113 10.97 -26.92 51.23
CA ILE A 113 10.42 -27.18 49.90
C ILE A 113 9.30 -26.17 49.59
N GLU A 114 8.32 -26.01 50.49
CA GLU A 114 7.22 -25.05 50.32
C GLU A 114 7.74 -23.62 50.14
N LYS A 115 8.75 -23.22 50.93
CA LYS A 115 9.39 -21.90 50.79
C LYS A 115 9.99 -21.69 49.40
N GLU A 116 10.69 -22.70 48.86
CA GLU A 116 11.34 -22.60 47.56
C GLU A 116 10.31 -22.55 46.42
N GLU A 117 9.22 -23.32 46.52
CA GLU A 117 8.08 -23.23 45.60
C GLU A 117 7.45 -21.84 45.61
N LEU A 118 7.23 -21.28 46.82
CA LEU A 118 6.66 -19.94 46.97
C LEU A 118 7.57 -18.84 46.37
N LEU A 119 8.88 -18.98 46.52
CA LEU A 119 9.86 -18.08 45.92
C LEU A 119 9.84 -18.15 44.39
N GLN A 120 9.73 -19.35 43.81
CA GLN A 120 9.60 -19.52 42.37
C GLN A 120 8.31 -18.89 41.84
N ASP A 121 7.19 -19.09 42.54
CA ASP A 121 5.91 -18.52 42.13
C ASP A 121 5.90 -16.99 42.25
N TYR A 122 6.47 -16.44 43.33
CA TYR A 122 6.67 -14.99 43.45
C TYR A 122 7.49 -14.44 42.28
N GLN A 123 8.56 -15.13 41.88
CA GLN A 123 9.38 -14.71 40.74
C GLN A 123 8.60 -14.75 39.41
N LYS A 124 7.75 -15.76 39.18
CA LYS A 124 6.86 -15.83 38.01
C LYS A 124 5.84 -14.69 37.99
N ILE A 125 5.21 -14.39 39.13
CA ILE A 125 4.24 -13.30 39.26
C ILE A 125 4.92 -11.96 38.97
N THR A 126 6.10 -11.72 39.54
CA THR A 126 6.85 -10.48 39.34
C THR A 126 7.25 -10.28 37.88
N ASN A 127 7.70 -11.35 37.21
CA ASN A 127 8.01 -11.31 35.78
C ASN A 127 6.76 -11.00 34.94
N SER A 128 5.62 -11.63 35.27
CA SER A 128 4.34 -11.39 34.58
C SER A 128 3.86 -9.94 34.76
N LEU A 129 4.01 -9.38 35.95
CA LEU A 129 3.70 -7.98 36.23
C LEU A 129 4.59 -7.02 35.42
N SER A 130 5.89 -7.32 35.30
CA SER A 130 6.79 -6.53 34.45
C SER A 130 6.35 -6.55 32.98
N GLN A 131 5.86 -7.69 32.47
CA GLN A 131 5.34 -7.80 31.11
C GLN A 131 4.04 -7.01 30.94
N GLU A 132 3.14 -7.06 31.92
CA GLU A 132 1.89 -6.28 31.91
C GLU A 132 2.17 -4.78 31.82
N THR A 133 3.12 -4.26 32.61
CA THR A 133 3.48 -2.83 32.56
C THR A 133 4.02 -2.42 31.18
N ASN A 134 4.81 -3.28 30.54
CA ASN A 134 5.29 -3.05 29.17
C ASN A 134 4.16 -3.08 28.14
N LEU A 135 3.20 -4.00 28.28
CA LEU A 135 2.02 -4.06 27.41
C LEU A 135 1.14 -2.82 27.59
N ARG A 136 0.91 -2.35 28.83
CA ARG A 136 0.17 -1.10 29.09
C ARG A 136 0.83 0.10 28.43
N LYS A 137 2.17 0.21 28.47
CA LYS A 137 2.90 1.28 27.76
C LYS A 137 2.67 1.20 26.25
N LYS A 138 2.74 0.01 25.65
CA LYS A 138 2.47 -0.19 24.20
C LYS A 138 1.04 0.18 23.82
N VAL A 139 0.06 -0.19 24.65
CA VAL A 139 -1.36 0.18 24.43
C VAL A 139 -1.53 1.69 24.43
N LYS A 140 -0.89 2.40 25.37
CA LYS A 140 -0.97 3.87 25.43
C LYS A 140 -0.39 4.54 24.17
N ILE A 141 0.79 4.09 23.70
CA ILE A 141 1.40 4.58 22.46
C ILE A 141 0.50 4.33 21.25
N LEU A 142 -0.10 3.13 21.16
CA LEU A 142 -1.04 2.79 20.08
C LEU A 142 -2.29 3.66 20.11
N GLN A 143 -2.79 3.98 21.31
CA GLN A 143 -3.96 4.84 21.48
C GLN A 143 -3.68 6.28 21.04
N GLU A 144 -2.54 6.85 21.43
CA GLU A 144 -2.09 8.17 20.96
C GLU A 144 -1.89 8.19 19.42
N SER A 145 -1.38 7.09 18.84
CA SER A 145 -1.26 6.93 17.39
C SER A 145 -2.62 6.85 16.69
N LEU A 146 -3.61 6.21 17.31
CA LEU A 146 -4.96 6.09 16.76
C LEU A 146 -5.64 7.48 16.71
N GLU A 147 -5.59 8.23 17.81
CA GLU A 147 -6.16 9.58 17.88
C GLU A 147 -5.53 10.54 16.87
N THR A 148 -4.21 10.49 16.68
CA THR A 148 -3.52 11.31 15.68
C THR A 148 -3.93 10.94 14.25
N LYS A 149 -4.09 9.64 13.96
CA LYS A 149 -4.60 9.19 12.66
C LYS A 149 -6.05 9.60 12.43
N GLU A 150 -6.89 9.53 13.44
CA GLU A 150 -8.30 9.95 13.35
C GLU A 150 -8.42 11.45 13.05
N LYS A 151 -7.63 12.30 13.73
CA LYS A 151 -7.53 13.73 13.40
C LYS A 151 -7.08 13.97 11.95
N THR A 152 -6.14 13.16 11.46
CA THR A 152 -5.67 13.25 10.07
C THR A 152 -6.75 12.85 9.07
N ILE A 153 -7.50 11.78 9.35
CA ILE A 153 -8.63 11.33 8.53
C ILE A 153 -9.69 12.43 8.45
N ASN A 154 -10.11 12.98 9.59
CA ASN A 154 -11.08 14.08 9.63
C ASN A 154 -10.59 15.31 8.84
N GLY A 155 -9.29 15.62 8.92
CA GLY A 155 -8.68 16.68 8.12
C GLY A 155 -8.74 16.41 6.62
N LEU A 156 -8.50 15.16 6.19
CA LEU A 156 -8.59 14.75 4.80
C LEU A 156 -10.03 14.74 4.28
N GLU A 157 -10.99 14.30 5.09
CA GLU A 157 -12.42 14.34 4.76
C GLU A 157 -12.91 15.76 4.51
N ASN A 158 -12.50 16.71 5.37
CA ASN A 158 -12.83 18.12 5.20
C ASN A 158 -12.22 18.69 3.91
N LYS A 159 -10.96 18.38 3.61
CA LYS A 159 -10.33 18.78 2.33
C LYS A 159 -11.06 18.21 1.12
N LEU A 160 -11.47 16.94 1.21
CA LEU A 160 -12.17 16.26 0.13
C LEU A 160 -13.56 16.88 -0.11
N LYS A 161 -14.26 17.28 0.96
CA LYS A 161 -15.52 18.01 0.88
C LYS A 161 -15.34 19.36 0.17
N ILE A 162 -14.30 20.12 0.50
CA ILE A 162 -13.98 21.40 -0.15
C ILE A 162 -13.69 21.19 -1.65
N LEU A 163 -12.85 20.21 -1.99
CA LEU A 163 -12.51 19.89 -3.40
C LEU A 163 -13.73 19.48 -4.21
N ARG A 164 -14.65 18.68 -3.64
CA ARG A 164 -15.91 18.31 -4.29
C ARG A 164 -16.77 19.54 -4.59
N GLN A 165 -16.86 20.47 -3.65
CA GLN A 165 -17.60 21.70 -3.86
C GLN A 165 -16.97 22.56 -4.97
N GLN A 166 -15.65 22.77 -4.92
CA GLN A 166 -14.92 23.52 -5.95
C GLN A 166 -15.10 22.91 -7.34
N TYR A 167 -15.03 21.58 -7.45
CA TYR A 167 -15.29 20.89 -8.72
C TYR A 167 -16.71 21.13 -9.23
N GLN A 168 -17.71 21.07 -8.34
CA GLN A 168 -19.09 21.32 -8.71
C GLN A 168 -19.31 22.77 -9.16
N ASP A 169 -18.67 23.72 -8.49
CA ASP A 169 -18.75 25.14 -8.85
C ASP A 169 -18.12 25.39 -10.23
N ILE A 170 -16.92 24.86 -10.48
CA ILE A 170 -16.25 24.95 -11.79
C ILE A 170 -17.11 24.31 -12.88
N LYS A 171 -17.68 23.13 -12.62
CA LYS A 171 -18.57 22.46 -13.57
C LYS A 171 -19.78 23.33 -13.90
N ASN A 172 -20.43 23.89 -12.89
CA ASN A 172 -21.57 24.78 -13.09
C ASN A 172 -21.18 26.03 -13.88
N THR A 173 -19.99 26.59 -13.66
CA THR A 173 -19.48 27.72 -14.46
C THR A 173 -19.26 27.32 -15.91
N LEU A 174 -18.70 26.14 -16.17
CA LEU A 174 -18.47 25.64 -17.52
C LEU A 174 -19.78 25.35 -18.26
N ASP A 175 -20.72 24.69 -17.59
CA ASP A 175 -22.04 24.33 -18.15
C ASP A 175 -22.87 25.60 -18.46
N ASN A 176 -22.70 26.67 -17.67
CA ASN A 176 -23.37 27.96 -17.88
C ASN A 176 -22.54 28.95 -18.72
N CYS A 177 -21.37 28.56 -19.22
CA CYS A 177 -20.53 29.44 -20.00
C CYS A 177 -21.17 29.69 -21.38
N ASP A 178 -21.31 30.97 -21.76
CA ASP A 178 -21.85 31.35 -23.06
C ASP A 178 -21.03 30.83 -24.25
N ALA A 179 -19.82 30.31 -24.02
CA ALA A 179 -18.99 29.65 -25.04
C ALA A 179 -19.77 28.56 -25.80
N LYS A 180 -20.63 27.79 -25.11
CA LYS A 180 -21.48 26.79 -25.78
C LYS A 180 -22.46 27.44 -26.75
N LYS A 181 -23.14 28.51 -26.33
CA LYS A 181 -24.05 29.28 -27.19
C LYS A 181 -23.32 29.95 -28.36
N TYR A 182 -22.10 30.44 -28.15
CA TYR A 182 -21.29 31.03 -29.22
C TYR A 182 -20.88 29.98 -30.27
N ILE A 183 -20.52 28.77 -29.85
CA ILE A 183 -20.21 27.66 -30.77
C ILE A 183 -21.45 27.27 -31.57
N GLU A 184 -22.59 27.08 -30.90
CA GLU A 184 -23.86 26.76 -31.56
C GLU A 184 -24.29 27.87 -32.54
N SER A 185 -24.13 29.14 -32.16
CA SER A 185 -24.44 30.28 -33.04
C SER A 185 -23.51 30.35 -34.25
N ARG A 186 -22.20 30.09 -34.07
CA ARG A 186 -21.23 30.02 -35.17
C ARG A 186 -21.64 28.95 -36.17
N ASP A 187 -21.96 27.76 -35.69
CA ASP A 187 -22.32 26.64 -36.56
C ASP A 187 -23.60 26.91 -37.35
N LYS A 188 -24.57 27.60 -36.72
CA LYS A 188 -25.79 28.06 -37.40
C LYS A 188 -25.47 29.08 -38.51
N ILE A 189 -24.67 30.11 -38.23
CA ILE A 189 -24.27 31.11 -39.25
C ILE A 189 -23.54 30.44 -40.41
N VAL A 190 -22.63 29.51 -40.13
CA VAL A 190 -21.89 28.77 -41.15
C VAL A 190 -22.84 27.97 -42.05
N TYR A 191 -23.79 27.25 -41.44
CA TYR A 191 -24.81 26.49 -42.18
C TYR A 191 -25.66 27.39 -43.08
N GLU A 192 -26.24 28.47 -42.53
CA GLU A 192 -27.07 29.42 -43.28
C GLU A 192 -26.28 30.10 -44.42
N THR A 193 -24.98 30.35 -44.20
CA THR A 193 -24.11 30.91 -45.24
C THR A 193 -23.92 29.93 -46.40
N TYR A 194 -23.70 28.65 -46.11
CA TYR A 194 -23.59 27.63 -47.16
C TYR A 194 -24.88 27.46 -47.94
N GLU A 195 -26.04 27.48 -47.27
CA GLU A 195 -27.35 27.42 -47.91
C GLU A 195 -27.57 28.61 -48.84
N CYS A 196 -27.21 29.83 -48.40
CA CYS A 196 -27.30 31.03 -49.22
C CYS A 196 -26.38 30.97 -50.45
N ILE A 197 -25.16 30.46 -50.30
CA ILE A 197 -24.23 30.24 -51.42
C ILE A 197 -24.83 29.27 -52.44
N GLU A 198 -25.43 28.18 -51.99
CA GLU A 198 -26.00 27.18 -52.88
C GLU A 198 -27.25 27.71 -53.61
N ASN A 199 -28.12 28.43 -52.91
CA ASN A 199 -29.26 29.12 -53.52
C ASN A 199 -28.81 30.16 -54.55
N ARG A 200 -27.75 30.93 -54.24
CA ARG A 200 -27.18 31.90 -55.19
C ARG A 200 -26.64 31.20 -56.45
N LYS A 201 -26.00 30.04 -56.34
CA LYS A 201 -25.57 29.27 -57.52
C LYS A 201 -26.75 28.83 -58.36
N CYS A 202 -27.82 28.31 -57.74
CA CYS A 202 -29.04 27.93 -58.46
C CYS A 202 -29.65 29.10 -59.23
N LEU A 203 -29.82 30.26 -58.56
CA LEU A 203 -30.33 31.47 -59.20
C LEU A 203 -29.43 31.95 -60.34
N MET A 204 -28.11 31.86 -60.18
CA MET A 204 -27.18 32.27 -61.25
C MET A 204 -27.29 31.36 -62.47
N ILE A 205 -27.45 30.04 -62.27
CA ILE A 205 -27.73 29.09 -63.36
C ILE A 205 -29.05 29.42 -64.05
N GLU A 206 -30.11 29.77 -63.31
CA GLU A 206 -31.39 30.18 -63.89
C GLU A 206 -31.29 31.48 -64.68
N ILE A 207 -30.58 32.49 -64.16
CA ILE A 207 -30.31 33.75 -64.86
C ILE A 207 -29.55 33.50 -66.15
N ASP A 208 -28.49 32.68 -66.10
CA ASP A 208 -27.70 32.33 -67.28
C ASP A 208 -28.56 31.62 -68.34
N LYS A 209 -29.48 30.75 -67.92
CA LYS A 209 -30.43 30.08 -68.81
C LYS A 209 -31.40 31.07 -69.47
N ILE A 210 -31.97 31.99 -68.69
CA ILE A 210 -32.83 33.06 -69.24
C ILE A 210 -32.04 33.93 -70.23
N GLY A 211 -30.79 34.26 -69.91
CA GLY A 211 -29.90 34.99 -70.81
C GLY A 211 -29.68 34.27 -72.13
N GLN A 212 -29.44 32.96 -72.09
CA GLN A 212 -29.33 32.11 -73.28
C GLN A 212 -30.65 32.07 -74.07
N ASP A 213 -31.79 31.90 -73.41
CA ASP A 213 -33.11 31.85 -74.05
C ASP A 213 -33.42 33.18 -74.79
N ILE A 214 -33.15 34.33 -74.15
CA ILE A 214 -33.30 35.66 -74.77
C ILE A 214 -32.36 35.84 -75.96
N GLU A 215 -31.10 35.39 -75.85
CA GLU A 215 -30.12 35.50 -76.93
C GLU A 215 -30.50 34.59 -78.12
N LEU A 216 -31.04 33.41 -77.85
CA LEU A 216 -31.60 32.52 -78.87
C LEU A 216 -32.79 33.16 -79.57
N GLU A 217 -33.77 33.70 -78.84
CA GLU A 217 -34.95 34.39 -79.39
C GLU A 217 -34.58 35.57 -80.29
N LYS A 218 -33.59 36.38 -79.89
CA LYS A 218 -33.10 37.51 -80.70
C LYS A 218 -32.42 37.08 -81.99
N ASN A 219 -31.87 35.87 -82.04
CA ASN A 219 -31.09 35.37 -83.17
C ASN A 219 -31.86 34.41 -84.10
N VAL A 220 -33.12 34.08 -83.81
CA VAL A 220 -33.95 33.14 -84.61
C VAL A 220 -33.99 33.51 -86.10
N ASN A 221 -33.98 34.80 -86.43
CA ASN A 221 -34.04 35.27 -87.82
C ASN A 221 -32.68 35.32 -88.57
N LYS A 222 -31.57 34.89 -87.94
CA LYS A 222 -30.21 34.90 -88.54
C LYS A 222 -29.52 33.53 -88.58
N ILE A 223 -30.16 32.49 -88.06
CA ILE A 223 -29.56 31.16 -87.93
C ILE A 223 -29.93 30.32 -89.16
N THR A 224 -28.99 30.16 -90.10
CA THR A 224 -29.09 29.16 -91.17
C THR A 224 -28.47 27.84 -90.70
N PRO A 225 -28.87 26.68 -91.27
CA PRO A 225 -28.29 25.39 -90.91
C PRO A 225 -26.75 25.35 -91.00
N GLU A 226 -26.16 26.15 -91.89
CA GLU A 226 -24.71 26.32 -92.04
C GLU A 226 -24.06 27.04 -90.85
N THR A 227 -24.66 28.13 -90.33
CA THR A 227 -24.12 28.81 -89.15
C THR A 227 -24.29 27.95 -87.90
N THR A 228 -25.40 27.21 -87.75
CA THR A 228 -25.59 26.25 -86.65
C THR A 228 -24.55 25.13 -86.69
N ASN A 229 -24.28 24.53 -87.86
CA ASN A 229 -23.28 23.47 -87.98
C ASN A 229 -21.85 23.98 -87.71
N LYS A 230 -21.52 25.22 -88.12
CA LYS A 230 -20.25 25.84 -87.76
C LYS A 230 -20.14 26.08 -86.25
N LEU A 231 -21.20 26.60 -85.62
CA LEU A 231 -21.23 26.84 -84.17
C LEU A 231 -21.14 25.55 -83.37
N LEU A 232 -21.85 24.49 -83.79
CA LEU A 232 -21.80 23.16 -83.19
C LEU A 232 -20.40 22.55 -83.27
N LYS A 233 -19.72 22.68 -84.41
CA LYS A 233 -18.31 22.24 -84.53
C LYS A 233 -17.38 22.99 -83.58
N ILE A 234 -17.57 24.30 -83.42
CA ILE A 234 -16.78 25.11 -82.48
C ILE A 234 -17.08 24.69 -81.03
N LYS A 235 -18.35 24.57 -80.65
CA LYS A 235 -18.78 24.13 -79.31
C LYS A 235 -18.32 22.70 -78.99
N MET A 236 -18.36 21.78 -79.96
CA MET A 236 -17.80 20.43 -79.79
C MET A 236 -16.30 20.49 -79.48
N LYS A 237 -15.55 21.29 -80.23
CA LYS A 237 -14.11 21.49 -80.00
C LYS A 237 -13.83 22.13 -78.64
N ASP A 238 -14.65 23.09 -78.20
CA ASP A 238 -14.52 23.73 -76.88
C ASP A 238 -14.80 22.74 -75.75
N ILE A 239 -15.82 21.88 -75.89
CA ILE A 239 -16.14 20.81 -74.94
C ILE A 239 -15.02 19.77 -74.91
N GLU A 240 -14.48 19.37 -76.06
CA GLU A 240 -13.33 18.46 -76.15
C GLU A 240 -12.10 19.04 -75.44
N ASN A 241 -11.80 20.32 -75.65
CA ASN A 241 -10.71 21.03 -74.98
C ASN A 241 -10.93 21.08 -73.45
N SER A 242 -12.13 21.46 -73.00
CA SER A 242 -12.48 21.50 -71.57
C SER A 242 -12.37 20.12 -70.92
N THR A 243 -12.83 19.07 -71.61
CA THR A 243 -12.73 17.68 -71.13
C THR A 243 -11.27 17.23 -71.05
N ALA A 244 -10.45 17.59 -72.04
CA ALA A 244 -9.02 17.31 -72.02
C ALA A 244 -8.31 18.00 -70.84
N GLU A 245 -8.71 19.23 -70.53
CA GLU A 245 -8.17 20.03 -69.42
C GLU A 245 -8.57 19.46 -68.06
N ILE A 246 -9.84 19.06 -67.88
CA ILE A 246 -10.32 18.33 -66.70
C ILE A 246 -9.54 17.02 -66.51
N MET A 247 -9.36 16.24 -67.59
CA MET A 247 -8.55 15.01 -67.54
C MET A 247 -7.09 15.25 -67.19
N LYS A 248 -6.52 16.40 -67.55
CA LYS A 248 -5.16 16.80 -67.16
C LYS A 248 -5.10 17.12 -65.67
N VAL A 249 -6.06 17.88 -65.15
CA VAL A 249 -6.16 18.21 -63.71
C VAL A 249 -6.33 16.94 -62.87
N ILE A 250 -7.16 15.98 -63.30
CA ILE A 250 -7.32 14.69 -62.62
C ILE A 250 -5.99 13.94 -62.58
N ARG A 251 -5.30 13.81 -63.73
CA ARG A 251 -3.97 13.17 -63.79
C ARG A 251 -2.93 13.85 -62.90
N ASP A 252 -2.93 15.17 -62.83
CA ASP A 252 -2.00 15.90 -61.97
C ASP A 252 -2.32 15.72 -60.48
N LYS A 253 -3.60 15.67 -60.10
CA LYS A 253 -4.02 15.31 -58.73
C LYS A 253 -3.61 13.87 -58.36
N GLU A 254 -3.75 12.92 -59.27
CA GLU A 254 -3.30 11.54 -59.06
C GLU A 254 -1.78 11.43 -58.90
N LYS A 255 -0.99 12.22 -59.67
CA LYS A 255 0.46 12.32 -59.51
C LYS A 255 0.86 12.88 -58.14
N ILE A 256 0.14 13.89 -57.64
CA ILE A 256 0.38 14.46 -56.31
C ILE A 256 0.04 13.42 -55.23
N MET A 257 -1.10 12.73 -55.36
CA MET A 257 -1.53 11.67 -54.42
C MET A 257 -0.53 10.51 -54.38
N THR A 258 0.02 10.09 -55.53
CA THR A 258 1.04 9.03 -55.60
C THR A 258 2.39 9.48 -55.03
N LYS A 259 2.82 10.73 -55.25
CA LYS A 259 4.01 11.31 -54.60
C LYS A 259 3.86 11.36 -53.07
N LEU A 260 2.72 11.86 -52.57
CA LEU A 260 2.44 11.91 -51.13
C LEU A 260 2.45 10.51 -50.49
N LYS A 261 1.91 9.49 -51.17
CA LYS A 261 1.98 8.09 -50.71
C LYS A 261 3.42 7.56 -50.67
N MET A 262 4.27 7.92 -51.65
CA MET A 262 5.68 7.52 -51.68
C MET A 262 6.51 8.22 -50.59
N ASP A 263 6.27 9.51 -50.37
CA ASP A 263 6.97 10.30 -49.35
C ASP A 263 6.57 9.88 -47.92
N ALA A 264 5.29 9.55 -47.70
CA ALA A 264 4.83 8.95 -46.45
C ALA A 264 5.54 7.61 -46.18
N LYS A 265 5.75 6.79 -47.22
CA LYS A 265 6.46 5.51 -47.11
C LYS A 265 7.96 5.70 -46.83
N LYS A 266 8.62 6.69 -47.45
CA LYS A 266 10.02 7.07 -47.17
C LYS A 266 10.21 7.62 -45.74
N ASN A 267 9.31 8.48 -45.28
CA ASN A 267 9.38 9.07 -43.93
C ASN A 267 9.12 8.06 -42.81
N ALA A 268 8.29 7.05 -43.06
CA ALA A 268 8.10 5.92 -42.14
C ALA A 268 9.39 5.06 -42.00
N THR A 269 10.17 4.90 -43.07
CA THR A 269 11.46 4.19 -43.02
C THR A 269 12.60 5.00 -42.40
N HIS A 270 12.59 6.33 -42.51
CA HIS A 270 13.63 7.18 -41.89
C HIS A 270 13.43 7.41 -40.39
N LYS A 271 12.19 7.45 -39.89
CA LYS A 271 11.91 7.52 -38.44
C LYS A 271 12.29 6.27 -37.66
N LYS A 272 12.50 5.12 -38.33
CA LYS A 272 12.89 3.86 -37.69
C LYS A 272 14.41 3.68 -37.54
N LYS A 273 15.24 4.55 -38.13
CA LYS A 273 16.71 4.42 -38.12
C LYS A 273 17.44 5.46 -37.26
N ASN A 274 16.80 6.56 -36.85
CA ASN A 274 17.48 7.70 -36.21
C ASN A 274 16.93 8.09 -34.81
N SER A 275 16.14 7.24 -34.13
CA SER A 275 15.61 7.56 -32.79
C SER A 275 16.11 6.67 -31.64
N ASP A 276 17.05 5.75 -31.90
CA ASP A 276 17.49 4.76 -30.90
C ASP A 276 18.73 5.15 -30.08
N THR A 277 19.23 6.38 -30.14
CA THR A 277 20.52 6.70 -29.50
C THR A 277 20.59 7.79 -28.43
N ASP A 278 19.53 8.53 -28.06
CA ASP A 278 19.71 9.62 -27.06
C ASP A 278 18.72 9.68 -25.87
N LEU A 279 17.84 8.69 -25.69
CA LEU A 279 16.90 8.67 -24.55
C LEU A 279 17.15 7.55 -23.52
N VAL A 280 18.30 6.86 -23.58
CA VAL A 280 18.60 5.70 -22.72
C VAL A 280 19.56 6.03 -21.56
N LYS A 281 19.98 7.28 -21.38
CA LYS A 281 20.95 7.67 -20.32
C LYS A 281 20.38 8.35 -19.06
N SER A 282 19.07 8.32 -18.80
CA SER A 282 18.56 8.89 -17.54
C SER A 282 17.36 8.14 -16.96
N CYS A 283 17.50 6.83 -16.69
CA CYS A 283 16.79 6.10 -15.62
C CYS A 283 17.06 4.58 -15.69
N ARG A 284 18.19 4.11 -15.16
CA ARG A 284 18.34 2.78 -14.54
C ARG A 284 19.29 2.97 -13.36
N SER A 285 18.88 2.80 -12.11
CA SER A 285 18.89 1.47 -11.49
C SER A 285 18.25 1.53 -10.10
N LEU A 286 17.07 0.94 -9.92
CA LEU A 286 16.67 0.19 -8.73
C LEU A 286 15.59 -0.81 -9.14
N THR A 287 16.00 -1.96 -9.67
CA THR A 287 15.16 -3.16 -9.72
C THR A 287 16.09 -4.37 -9.77
N ASN A 288 16.58 -4.77 -8.60
CA ASN A 288 16.79 -6.19 -8.35
C ASN A 288 15.40 -6.77 -8.11
N LEU A 289 14.87 -7.52 -9.07
CA LEU A 289 14.06 -8.72 -8.83
C LEU A 289 14.00 -9.49 -10.15
N GLN A 290 14.91 -10.45 -10.21
CA GLN A 290 15.01 -11.51 -11.20
C GLN A 290 13.67 -12.26 -11.28
N SER A 291 13.08 -12.37 -12.47
CA SER A 291 12.18 -13.47 -12.80
C SER A 291 12.91 -14.33 -13.82
N PRO A 292 13.23 -15.60 -13.52
CA PRO A 292 13.85 -16.47 -14.51
C PRO A 292 12.77 -17.04 -15.43
N ASN A 293 13.08 -16.97 -16.72
CA ASN A 293 12.57 -17.82 -17.80
C ASN A 293 11.12 -17.62 -18.22
N SER A 294 10.73 -17.73 -19.48
CA SER A 294 11.39 -17.62 -20.78
C SER A 294 10.25 -17.79 -21.79
N SER A 295 10.38 -17.10 -22.93
CA SER A 295 9.70 -17.35 -24.21
C SER A 295 8.26 -16.85 -24.43
N ASN A 296 8.15 -16.08 -25.51
CA ASN A 296 6.99 -15.80 -26.36
C ASN A 296 5.98 -14.76 -25.89
N GLY A 297 6.43 -13.50 -25.96
CA GLY A 297 5.58 -12.33 -26.02
C GLY A 297 4.71 -12.28 -27.28
N LYS A 298 3.40 -12.08 -27.08
CA LYS A 298 2.56 -11.24 -27.94
C LYS A 298 2.29 -9.95 -27.16
N SER A 299 2.72 -8.83 -27.71
CA SER A 299 2.62 -7.50 -27.12
C SER A 299 1.16 -7.07 -26.93
N LEU A 300 0.83 -6.55 -25.74
CA LEU A 300 -0.42 -5.86 -25.46
C LEU A 300 -0.46 -4.53 -26.23
N ILE A 301 -1.34 -4.47 -27.23
CA ILE A 301 -1.75 -3.24 -27.90
C ILE A 301 -2.74 -2.53 -26.97
N PHE A 302 -2.38 -1.35 -26.47
CA PHE A 302 -3.31 -0.46 -25.79
C PHE A 302 -3.91 0.52 -26.80
N SER A 303 -5.13 0.26 -27.26
CA SER A 303 -6.04 1.27 -27.83
C SER A 303 -7.49 0.79 -27.65
N PRO A 304 -8.43 1.66 -27.26
CA PRO A 304 -9.80 1.25 -26.97
C PRO A 304 -10.60 1.20 -28.27
N SER A 305 -11.03 0.01 -28.69
CA SER A 305 -12.02 -0.12 -29.77
C SER A 305 -13.26 -0.85 -29.28
N ASN A 306 -14.39 -0.14 -29.36
CA ASN A 306 -15.75 -0.64 -29.29
C ASN A 306 -15.92 -2.13 -29.62
N ALA A 307 -16.32 -2.93 -28.64
CA ALA A 307 -17.06 -4.16 -28.85
C ALA A 307 -17.82 -4.54 -27.57
N MET A 308 -19.13 -4.30 -27.57
CA MET A 308 -20.07 -5.14 -26.83
C MET A 308 -19.83 -6.59 -27.27
N LYS A 309 -19.40 -7.47 -26.37
CA LYS A 309 -19.55 -8.92 -26.53
C LYS A 309 -19.99 -9.55 -25.22
N THR A 310 -21.01 -10.38 -25.38
CA THR A 310 -21.77 -11.19 -24.43
C THR A 310 -20.92 -12.20 -23.66
N PRO A 311 -21.44 -12.72 -22.53
CA PRO A 311 -20.70 -13.64 -21.67
C PRO A 311 -20.90 -15.07 -22.18
N GLU A 312 -19.84 -15.73 -22.64
CA GLU A 312 -19.85 -17.18 -22.73
C GLU A 312 -18.43 -17.75 -22.68
N ASN A 313 -18.23 -18.61 -21.67
CA ASN A 313 -17.25 -19.68 -21.53
C ASN A 313 -15.76 -19.37 -21.77
N ILE A 314 -15.08 -19.03 -20.67
CA ILE A 314 -13.73 -19.53 -20.44
C ILE A 314 -13.85 -20.69 -19.44
N VAL A 315 -13.32 -21.81 -19.90
CA VAL A 315 -13.27 -23.11 -19.27
C VAL A 315 -12.55 -23.04 -17.92
N ILE A 316 -13.29 -23.57 -16.94
CA ILE A 316 -12.94 -24.08 -15.62
C ILE A 316 -11.50 -24.62 -15.56
N VAL A 317 -10.68 -24.00 -14.69
CA VAL A 317 -9.68 -24.72 -13.90
C VAL A 317 -10.25 -24.76 -12.49
N ASP A 318 -10.83 -25.90 -12.14
CA ASP A 318 -11.42 -26.19 -10.85
C ASP A 318 -10.36 -26.16 -9.75
N SER A 319 -10.51 -25.26 -8.78
CA SER A 319 -10.61 -25.59 -7.35
C SER A 319 -10.43 -24.35 -6.47
N GLN A 320 -11.53 -23.63 -6.20
CA GLN A 320 -11.90 -23.07 -4.88
C GLN A 320 -13.23 -22.30 -4.98
N THR A 321 -14.29 -23.02 -4.60
CA THR A 321 -15.68 -22.65 -4.28
C THR A 321 -16.34 -21.39 -4.89
N PRO A 322 -17.41 -21.53 -5.71
CA PRO A 322 -18.18 -20.42 -6.29
C PRO A 322 -18.92 -19.52 -5.29
N ASP A 323 -18.88 -19.83 -3.99
CA ASP A 323 -19.55 -19.06 -2.94
C ASP A 323 -18.71 -17.92 -2.38
N ARG A 324 -17.37 -18.00 -2.45
CA ARG A 324 -16.48 -16.93 -2.02
C ARG A 324 -16.61 -15.71 -2.93
N ASP A 325 -16.58 -15.92 -4.25
CA ASP A 325 -16.69 -14.82 -5.22
C ASP A 325 -18.05 -14.12 -5.14
N LYS A 326 -19.12 -14.88 -4.86
CA LYS A 326 -20.45 -14.31 -4.59
C LYS A 326 -20.44 -13.45 -3.32
N ALA A 327 -19.80 -13.92 -2.24
CA ALA A 327 -19.68 -13.17 -1.00
C ALA A 327 -18.86 -11.89 -1.19
N VAL A 328 -17.69 -11.97 -1.83
CA VAL A 328 -16.83 -10.80 -2.15
C VAL A 328 -17.58 -9.79 -3.00
N LYS A 329 -18.32 -10.23 -4.03
CA LYS A 329 -19.15 -9.37 -4.88
C LYS A 329 -20.32 -8.73 -4.11
N LEU A 330 -20.77 -9.33 -3.02
CA LEU A 330 -21.78 -8.76 -2.14
C LEU A 330 -21.18 -7.65 -1.26
N PHE A 331 -19.95 -7.82 -0.77
CA PHE A 331 -19.23 -6.80 0.02
C PHE A 331 -18.83 -5.58 -0.80
N THR A 332 -18.44 -5.75 -2.07
CA THR A 332 -18.07 -4.63 -2.95
C THR A 332 -19.25 -3.71 -3.29
N LYS A 333 -20.49 -4.17 -3.11
CA LYS A 333 -21.71 -3.33 -3.26
C LYS A 333 -21.99 -2.44 -2.05
N GLY A 334 -21.17 -2.52 -1.00
CA GLY A 334 -21.27 -1.66 0.19
C GLY A 334 -22.34 -2.10 1.20
N PHE A 335 -22.13 -1.68 2.44
CA PHE A 335 -23.08 -1.90 3.55
C PHE A 335 -24.23 -0.90 3.45
N ASN A 336 -25.41 -1.38 3.07
CA ASN A 336 -26.67 -0.63 3.15
C ASN A 336 -27.74 -1.50 3.84
N TYR A 337 -28.81 -0.87 4.33
CA TYR A 337 -29.88 -1.55 5.08
C TYR A 337 -30.53 -2.71 4.30
N LYS A 338 -30.54 -2.67 2.96
CA LYS A 338 -31.08 -3.74 2.10
C LYS A 338 -30.11 -4.92 1.90
N ASN A 339 -28.81 -4.68 2.08
CA ASN A 339 -27.74 -5.66 1.87
C ASN A 339 -27.18 -6.23 3.17
N SER A 340 -27.38 -5.57 4.32
CA SER A 340 -26.85 -5.99 5.63
C SER A 340 -27.31 -7.40 6.02
N GLU A 341 -28.60 -7.70 5.87
CA GLU A 341 -29.16 -9.02 6.20
C GLU A 341 -28.61 -10.12 5.28
N LYS A 342 -28.44 -9.82 3.99
CA LYS A 342 -27.84 -10.74 3.01
C LYS A 342 -26.36 -10.98 3.30
N ILE A 343 -25.63 -9.93 3.68
CA ILE A 343 -24.23 -10.01 4.06
C ILE A 343 -24.06 -10.89 5.31
N GLN A 344 -24.90 -10.70 6.32
CA GLN A 344 -24.86 -11.49 7.56
C GLN A 344 -25.20 -12.96 7.30
N LYS A 345 -26.26 -13.25 6.53
CA LYS A 345 -26.60 -14.61 6.10
C LYS A 345 -25.45 -15.27 5.33
N THR A 346 -24.80 -14.54 4.43
CA THR A 346 -23.67 -15.07 3.64
C THR A 346 -22.46 -15.35 4.52
N LEU A 347 -22.12 -14.49 5.48
CA LEU A 347 -20.99 -14.72 6.40
C LEU A 347 -21.20 -15.87 7.37
N ASN A 348 -22.44 -16.15 7.76
CA ASN A 348 -22.76 -17.31 8.58
C ASN A 348 -22.48 -18.64 7.87
N HIS A 349 -22.29 -18.66 6.55
CA HIS A 349 -21.84 -19.86 5.83
C HIS A 349 -20.32 -20.09 5.95
N PHE A 350 -19.53 -19.07 6.32
CA PHE A 350 -18.06 -19.13 6.41
C PHE A 350 -17.53 -19.20 7.87
N GLY A 351 -18.41 -19.46 8.85
CA GLY A 351 -18.04 -19.61 10.25
C GLY A 351 -19.20 -20.11 11.11
N THR A 352 -18.96 -20.38 12.39
CA THR A 352 -20.01 -20.83 13.31
C THR A 352 -20.83 -19.65 13.84
N ASP A 353 -22.09 -19.87 14.22
CA ASP A 353 -23.02 -18.79 14.60
C ASP A 353 -22.48 -17.89 15.72
N ASN A 354 -21.72 -18.46 16.66
CA ASN A 354 -21.14 -17.76 17.81
C ASN A 354 -19.87 -16.95 17.50
N GLN A 355 -19.39 -16.93 16.25
CA GLN A 355 -18.19 -16.18 15.88
C GLN A 355 -18.51 -14.72 15.54
N SER A 356 -17.62 -13.82 15.95
CA SER A 356 -17.73 -12.41 15.60
C SER A 356 -17.67 -12.20 14.08
N PHE A 357 -18.33 -11.15 13.60
CA PHE A 357 -18.35 -10.77 12.19
C PHE A 357 -16.93 -10.61 11.60
N ALA A 358 -16.02 -10.01 12.37
CA ALA A 358 -14.62 -9.84 11.97
C ALA A 358 -13.90 -11.19 11.82
N THR A 359 -14.17 -12.14 12.71
CA THR A 359 -13.61 -13.50 12.63
C THR A 359 -14.11 -14.25 11.39
N LYS A 360 -15.39 -14.09 11.02
CA LYS A 360 -15.97 -14.68 9.81
C LYS A 360 -15.38 -14.09 8.53
N LEU A 361 -15.10 -12.78 8.51
CA LEU A 361 -14.40 -12.12 7.38
C LEU A 361 -12.95 -12.58 7.23
N VAL A 362 -12.23 -12.77 8.35
CA VAL A 362 -10.87 -13.30 8.32
C VAL A 362 -10.85 -14.74 7.77
N ARG A 363 -11.86 -15.55 8.10
CA ARG A 363 -12.02 -16.91 7.54
C ARG A 363 -12.29 -16.89 6.03
N LEU A 364 -13.23 -16.05 5.57
CA LEU A 364 -13.50 -15.84 4.15
C LEU A 364 -12.26 -15.45 3.34
N ASN A 365 -11.36 -14.65 3.93
CA ASN A 365 -10.08 -14.30 3.32
C ASN A 365 -9.05 -15.43 3.39
N ARG A 366 -8.98 -16.18 4.50
CA ARG A 366 -8.02 -17.28 4.71
C ARG A 366 -8.30 -18.53 3.88
N ASP A 367 -9.57 -18.87 3.65
CA ASP A 367 -9.92 -20.03 2.83
C ASP A 367 -9.45 -19.89 1.37
N GLY A 368 -9.12 -18.67 0.94
CA GLY A 368 -8.49 -18.39 -0.35
C GLY A 368 -6.97 -18.55 -0.44
N PHE A 369 -6.29 -18.84 0.68
CA PHE A 369 -4.83 -19.00 0.75
C PHE A 369 -4.43 -20.42 1.16
N LYS A 370 -5.37 -21.37 1.19
CA LYS A 370 -5.01 -22.78 1.31
C LYS A 370 -4.33 -23.19 0.01
N LEU A 371 -3.00 -23.27 0.08
CA LEU A 371 -2.12 -23.81 -0.95
C LEU A 371 -2.59 -25.23 -1.30
N SER A 372 -3.08 -25.39 -2.53
CA SER A 372 -3.00 -26.63 -3.28
C SER A 372 -1.63 -26.71 -3.94
#